data_AF-A0A7C5ZPT2-F1
#
_entry.id   AF-A0A7C5ZPT2-F1
#
_cell.length_a   1.000
_cell.length_b   1.000
_cell.length_c   1.000
_cell.angle_alpha   90.00
_cell.angle_beta   90.00
_cell.angle_gamma   90.00
#
_symmetry.space_group_name_H-M   'P 1'
#
loop_
_entity.id
_entity.type
_entity.pdbx_description
1 polymer ?
#
loop_
_entity_poly.entity_id
_entity_poly.type
_entity_poly.pdbx_seq_one_letter_code
_entity_poly.pdbx_strand_id
1 'polypeptide(L)' 'MLFFFDDEIILKIIGRENFLFLQDLEKNAKTIEEITNFFSFLIVGSGVSIGKNVYKEIFKRNPEKLHVIDVYEK' A
#
# COMPACT_ATOMS: atom_id res chain seq x y z
N MET A 1 14.63 12.78 7.23
CA MET A 1 15.33 12.45 5.97
C MET A 1 15.04 10.98 5.66
N LEU A 2 13.85 10.70 5.13
CA LEU A 2 13.39 9.34 4.86
C LEU A 2 13.81 8.97 3.43
N PHE A 3 14.50 7.85 3.31
CA PHE A 3 14.87 7.22 2.04
C PHE A 3 13.62 6.97 1.19
N PHE A 4 13.31 7.89 0.28
CA PHE A 4 12.48 7.60 -0.88
C PHE A 4 13.43 7.09 -1.96
N PHE A 5 13.76 5.80 -1.91
CA PHE A 5 14.29 5.16 -3.10
C PHE A 5 13.13 4.98 -4.06
N ASP A 6 13.34 5.38 -5.31
CA ASP A 6 12.43 5.07 -6.40
C ASP A 6 12.27 3.55 -6.52
N ASP A 7 11.05 3.08 -6.76
CA ASP A 7 10.76 1.65 -6.93
C ASP A 7 11.61 1.05 -8.06
N GLU A 8 11.92 1.82 -9.10
CA GLU A 8 12.82 1.38 -10.18
C GLU A 8 14.25 1.12 -9.68
N ILE A 9 14.77 1.97 -8.78
CA ILE A 9 16.10 1.79 -8.18
C ILE A 9 16.10 0.55 -7.29
N ILE A 10 15.03 0.34 -6.51
CA ILE A 10 14.90 -0.83 -5.62
C ILE A 10 14.90 -2.11 -6.46
N LEU A 11 14.06 -2.19 -7.50
CA LEU A 11 13.98 -3.34 -8.41
C LEU A 11 15.36 -3.68 -9.00
N LYS A 12 16.09 -2.66 -9.48
CA LYS A 12 17.45 -2.81 -10.01
C LYS A 12 18.43 -3.36 -8.96
N ILE A 13 18.40 -2.83 -7.73
CA ILE A 13 19.31 -3.27 -6.64
C ILE A 13 19.05 -4.74 -6.26
N ILE A 14 17.79 -5.17 -6.25
CA ILE A 14 17.42 -6.56 -5.92
C ILE A 14 17.42 -7.50 -7.13
N GLY A 15 17.90 -7.05 -8.29
CA GLY A 15 18.05 -7.87 -9.50
C GLY A 15 16.73 -8.26 -10.15
N ARG A 16 15.72 -7.40 -10.10
CA ARG A 16 14.39 -7.62 -10.68
C ARG A 16 14.05 -6.53 -11.69
N GLU A 17 13.27 -6.92 -12.70
CA GLU A 17 12.67 -5.98 -13.66
C GLU A 17 11.23 -5.64 -13.32
N ASN A 18 10.55 -6.49 -12.55
CA ASN A 18 9.12 -6.38 -12.28
C ASN A 18 8.78 -6.61 -10.80
N PHE A 19 7.68 -5.97 -10.35
CA PHE A 19 7.06 -6.22 -9.05
C PHE A 19 6.62 -7.68 -8.90
N LEU A 20 6.59 -8.18 -7.66
CA LEU A 20 6.32 -9.59 -7.38
C LEU A 20 4.88 -10.04 -7.69
N PHE A 21 3.91 -9.15 -7.48
CA PHE A 21 2.48 -9.49 -7.56
C PHE A 21 1.75 -8.73 -8.67
N LEU A 22 2.45 -8.25 -9.70
CA LEU A 22 1.84 -7.43 -10.76
C LEU A 22 0.65 -8.17 -11.41
N GLN A 23 0.89 -9.41 -11.85
CA GLN A 23 -0.14 -10.23 -12.51
C GLN A 23 -1.30 -10.59 -11.57
N ASP A 24 -1.00 -10.88 -10.29
CA ASP A 24 -2.03 -11.19 -9.31
C ASP A 24 -2.91 -9.97 -9.00
N LEU A 25 -2.31 -8.77 -8.92
CA LEU A 25 -3.05 -7.52 -8.71
C LEU A 25 -3.93 -7.20 -9.91
N GLU A 26 -3.42 -7.33 -11.14
CA GLU A 26 -4.21 -7.13 -12.36
C GLU A 26 -5.38 -8.10 -12.44
N LYS A 27 -5.13 -9.39 -12.16
CA LYS A 27 -6.15 -10.44 -12.19
C LYS A 27 -7.26 -10.20 -11.15
N ASN A 28 -6.93 -9.65 -10.00
CA ASN A 28 -7.87 -9.43 -8.89
C ASN A 28 -8.32 -7.97 -8.75
N ALA A 29 -7.96 -7.09 -9.68
CA ALA A 29 -8.12 -5.64 -9.54
C ALA A 29 -9.56 -5.24 -9.19
N LYS A 30 -10.54 -5.80 -9.91
CA LYS A 30 -11.96 -5.53 -9.70
C LYS A 30 -12.44 -5.96 -8.31
N THR A 31 -12.09 -7.18 -7.90
CA THR A 31 -12.45 -7.71 -6.58
C THR A 31 -11.84 -6.88 -5.45
N ILE A 32 -10.56 -6.50 -5.61
CA ILE A 32 -9.86 -5.65 -4.63
C ILE A 32 -10.54 -4.28 -4.55
N GLU A 33 -10.88 -3.67 -5.70
CA GLU A 33 -11.57 -2.39 -5.75
C GLU A 33 -12.96 -2.43 -5.11
N GLU A 34 -13.74 -3.49 -5.36
CA GLU A 34 -15.04 -3.69 -4.71
C GLU A 34 -14.87 -3.82 -3.18
N ILE A 35 -13.94 -4.65 -2.71
CA ILE A 35 -13.68 -4.82 -1.28
C ILE A 35 -13.17 -3.52 -0.65
N THR A 36 -12.35 -2.73 -1.34
CA THR A 36 -11.89 -1.47 -0.77
C THR A 36 -13.03 -0.46 -0.69
N ASN A 37 -13.80 -0.28 -1.78
CA ASN A 37 -14.85 0.74 -1.86
C ASN A 37 -16.02 0.51 -0.87
N PHE A 38 -16.38 -0.74 -0.57
CA PHE A 38 -17.57 -1.06 0.23
C PHE A 38 -17.28 -1.37 1.71
N PHE A 39 -16.02 -1.42 2.13
CA PHE A 39 -15.67 -1.79 3.50
C PHE A 39 -14.94 -0.67 4.24
N SER A 40 -15.05 -0.73 5.56
CA SER A 40 -14.31 0.14 6.48
C SER A 40 -13.02 -0.55 6.94
N PHE A 41 -11.91 0.19 6.96
CA PHE A 41 -10.58 -0.32 7.31
C PHE A 41 -10.05 0.35 8.57
N LEU A 42 -9.37 -0.42 9.42
CA LEU A 42 -8.57 0.07 10.53
C LEU A 42 -7.12 -0.38 10.34
N ILE A 43 -6.19 0.58 10.22
CA ILE A 43 -4.76 0.32 10.09
C ILE A 43 -4.06 0.81 11.36
N VAL A 44 -3.33 -0.08 12.02
CA VAL A 44 -2.53 0.21 13.22
C VAL A 44 -1.05 0.21 12.84
N GLY A 45 -0.33 1.29 13.16
CA GLY A 45 1.09 1.47 12.84
C GLY A 45 1.33 2.03 11.43
N SER A 46 0.67 3.15 11.09
CA SER A 46 0.68 3.68 9.72
C SER A 46 1.89 4.55 9.32
N GLY A 47 2.66 5.06 10.27
CA GLY A 47 3.85 5.88 10.02
C GLY A 47 5.13 5.07 9.87
N VAL A 48 5.07 3.74 10.07
CA VAL A 48 6.16 2.82 9.69
C VAL A 48 6.03 2.35 8.24
N SER A 49 7.15 1.94 7.63
CA SER A 49 7.27 1.66 6.19
C SER A 49 6.12 0.82 5.59
N ILE A 50 5.82 -0.33 6.20
CA ILE A 50 4.78 -1.24 5.70
C ILE A 50 3.39 -0.61 5.84
N GLY A 51 3.04 -0.14 7.05
CA GLY A 51 1.75 0.49 7.30
C GLY A 51 1.51 1.70 6.39
N LYS A 52 2.58 2.47 6.11
CA LYS A 52 2.56 3.60 5.18
C LYS A 52 2.18 3.21 3.77
N ASN A 53 2.78 2.15 3.24
CA ASN A 53 2.49 1.67 1.89
C ASN A 53 1.11 1.01 1.82
N VAL A 54 0.71 0.26 2.85
CA VAL A 54 -0.61 -0.39 2.91
C VAL A 54 -1.74 0.64 2.96
N TYR A 55 -1.66 1.67 3.81
CA TYR A 55 -2.72 2.68 3.87
C TYR A 55 -2.81 3.47 2.57
N LYS A 56 -1.68 3.77 1.91
CA LYS A 56 -1.67 4.46 0.62
C LYS A 56 -2.36 3.64 -0.46
N GLU A 57 -2.09 2.33 -0.52
CA GLU A 57 -2.75 1.46 -1.48
C GLU A 57 -4.24 1.35 -1.23
N ILE A 58 -4.68 1.22 0.02
CA ILE A 58 -6.11 1.19 0.36
C ILE A 58 -6.75 2.55 0.02
N PHE A 59 -6.14 3.67 0.43
CA PHE A 59 -6.65 5.02 0.19
C PHE A 59 -6.81 5.36 -1.30
N LYS A 60 -5.86 4.93 -2.16
CA LYS A 60 -5.94 5.12 -3.62
C LYS A 60 -7.20 4.49 -4.24
N ARG A 61 -7.81 3.52 -3.57
CA ARG A 61 -8.99 2.77 -4.04
C ARG A 61 -10.27 3.21 -3.32
N ASN A 62 -10.30 4.46 -2.84
CA ASN A 62 -11.46 5.18 -2.32
C ASN A 62 -12.34 4.39 -1.33
N PRO A 63 -11.77 3.95 -0.18
CA PRO A 63 -12.52 3.13 0.74
C PRO A 63 -13.69 3.87 1.38
N GLU A 64 -14.73 3.14 1.81
CA GLU A 64 -15.89 3.74 2.49
C GLU A 64 -15.43 4.53 3.73
N LYS A 65 -14.56 3.91 4.54
CA LYS A 65 -13.89 4.55 5.67
C LYS A 65 -12.49 3.97 5.85
N LEU A 66 -11.54 4.83 6.21
CA LEU A 66 -10.19 4.43 6.54
C LEU A 66 -9.76 5.11 7.84
N HIS A 67 -9.73 4.34 8.92
CA HIS A 67 -9.19 4.74 10.21
C HIS A 67 -7.73 4.33 10.29
N VAL A 68 -6.89 5.30 10.62
CA VAL A 68 -5.45 5.12 10.65
C VAL A 68 -4.96 5.55 12.03
N ILE A 69 -4.37 4.61 12.76
CA ILE A 69 -3.81 4.85 14.09
C ILE A 69 -2.29 4.66 13.99
N ASP A 70 -1.56 5.60 14.55
CA ASP A 70 -0.15 5.43 14.81
C ASP A 70 0.18 5.82 16.26
N VAL A 71 1.14 5.12 16.84
CA VAL A 71 1.73 5.42 18.15
C VAL A 71 2.97 6.30 18.03
N TYR A 72 3.48 6.49 16.80
CA TYR A 72 4.60 7.38 16.52
C TYR A 72 4.10 8.81 16.26
N GLU A 73 4.08 9.62 17.31
CA GLU A 73 3.77 11.06 17.27
C GLU A 73 5.06 11.87 17.09
N LYS A 74 5.57 11.98 15.85
CA LYS A 74 6.69 12.89 15.55
C LYS A 74 6.46 13.71 14.29
#